data_AF-A0A386B2F0-F1
#
_entry.id   AF-A0A386B2F0-F1
#
_cell.length_a   1.000
_cell.length_b   1.000
_cell.length_c   1.000
_cell.angle_alpha   90.00
_cell.angle_beta   90.00
_cell.angle_gamma   90.00
#
_symmetry.space_group_name_H-M   'P 1'
#
loop_
_entity.id
_entity.type
_entity.pdbx_description
1 polymer ?
#
loop_
_entity_poly.entity_id
_entity_poly.type
_entity_poly.pdbx_seq_one_letter_code
_entity_poly.pdbx_strand_id
1 'polypeptide(L)'
;MILLLSILEIHVFILMAVAFYTVMERKILGLIQLRHGPMKVGFIGILQPFSDALKLITKALSVPVNTSHSFGFMLSPFMAFVISLMGWLLYPGLLSFSTDILWMFCFLSVTAYPVLFSGWFSNSKYARIGSTRSVALGISYEIPLTFSIFGMLLVVNNPSLNNYIENFSWFLPICCFGLLLLVVIGFMVETARTPFDLSEAESELVSGYNVEYGGGLYTLLFLSEYVAMFFSGFVISCLFMEFNPLGIIIYVFLIAVVRASLPRIRFDKLMFIGWVVLIPLSLFFISINAFMR
;
A
#
# COMPACT_ATOMS: atom_id res chain seq x y z
N MET A 1 8.29 -24.00 15.63
CA MET A 1 8.62 -23.01 16.69
C MET A 1 9.48 -21.88 16.14
N ILE A 2 10.65 -22.16 15.54
CA ILE A 2 11.54 -21.15 14.95
C ILE A 2 10.83 -20.28 13.89
N LEU A 3 10.07 -20.91 12.98
CA LEU A 3 9.31 -20.19 11.96
C LEU A 3 8.22 -19.26 12.53
N LEU A 4 7.62 -19.63 13.67
CA LEU A 4 6.60 -18.81 14.31
C LEU A 4 7.23 -17.60 15.03
N LEU A 5 8.41 -17.80 15.62
CA LEU A 5 9.23 -16.72 16.16
C LEU A 5 9.68 -15.75 15.07
N SER A 6 10.19 -16.25 13.92
CA SER A 6 10.62 -15.37 12.82
C SER A 6 9.47 -14.57 12.22
N ILE A 7 8.28 -15.17 12.10
CA ILE A 7 7.06 -14.45 11.69
C ILE A 7 6.75 -13.34 12.69
N LEU A 8 6.71 -13.64 14.00
CA LEU A 8 6.42 -12.65 15.03
C LEU A 8 7.43 -11.50 15.03
N GLU A 9 8.72 -11.80 14.88
CA GLU A 9 9.78 -10.79 14.79
C GLU A 9 9.53 -9.83 13.63
N ILE A 10 9.26 -10.36 12.43
CA ILE A 10 9.00 -9.53 11.24
C ILE A 10 7.78 -8.62 11.45
N HIS A 11 6.69 -9.16 12.01
CA HIS A 11 5.50 -8.36 12.29
C HIS A 11 5.81 -7.22 13.27
N VAL A 12 6.57 -7.47 14.33
CA VAL A 12 6.96 -6.43 15.30
C VAL A 12 7.82 -5.35 14.64
N PHE A 13 8.79 -5.72 13.82
CA PHE A 13 9.64 -4.75 13.12
C PHE A 13 8.88 -3.90 12.11
N ILE A 14 7.94 -4.49 11.37
CA ILE A 14 7.11 -3.75 10.40
C ILE A 14 6.23 -2.72 11.13
N LEU A 15 5.57 -3.11 12.23
CA LEU A 15 4.74 -2.19 13.01
C LEU A 15 5.56 -1.02 13.57
N MET A 16 6.78 -1.30 14.01
CA MET A 16 7.70 -0.27 14.47
C MET A 16 8.15 0.65 13.32
N ALA A 17 8.45 0.09 12.15
CA ALA A 17 8.79 0.86 10.95
C ALA A 17 7.65 1.78 10.51
N VAL A 18 6.42 1.27 10.51
CA VAL A 18 5.20 2.05 10.22
C VAL A 18 5.04 3.21 11.21
N ALA A 19 5.21 2.95 12.51
CA ALA A 19 5.10 4.00 13.52
C ALA A 19 6.09 5.14 13.26
N PHE A 20 7.37 4.84 13.00
CA PHE A 20 8.38 5.87 12.72
C PHE A 20 8.20 6.55 11.37
N TYR A 21 7.65 5.85 10.38
CA TYR A 21 7.34 6.45 9.09
C TYR A 21 6.39 7.64 9.20
N THR A 22 5.39 7.57 10.08
CA THR A 22 4.46 8.71 10.27
C THR A 22 5.16 10.00 10.71
N VAL A 23 6.25 9.91 11.48
CA VAL A 23 7.07 11.08 11.85
C VAL A 23 7.91 11.54 10.69
N MET A 24 8.54 10.60 9.99
CA MET A 24 9.41 10.85 8.85
C MET A 24 8.64 11.58 7.74
N GLU A 25 7.44 11.11 7.41
CA GLU A 25 6.55 11.76 6.46
C GLU A 25 6.23 13.21 6.87
N ARG A 26 5.80 13.44 8.12
CA ARG A 26 5.50 14.80 8.62
C ARG A 26 6.72 15.73 8.59
N LYS A 27 7.92 15.21 8.83
CA LYS A 27 9.17 15.99 8.75
C LYS A 27 9.53 16.33 7.30
N ILE A 28 9.42 15.38 6.37
CA ILE A 28 9.67 15.62 4.93
C ILE A 28 8.69 16.65 4.38
N LEU A 29 7.39 16.48 4.66
CA LEU A 29 6.37 17.44 4.25
C LEU A 29 6.63 18.82 4.84
N GLY A 30 7.06 18.89 6.10
CA GLY A 30 7.49 20.14 6.72
C GLY A 30 8.64 20.80 5.94
N LEU A 31 9.71 20.05 5.68
CA LEU A 31 10.90 20.56 4.98
C LEU A 31 10.56 21.08 3.58
N ILE A 32 9.77 20.34 2.80
CA ILE A 32 9.35 20.76 1.44
C ILE A 32 8.48 22.01 1.49
N GLN A 33 7.64 22.14 2.52
CA GLN A 33 6.76 23.30 2.75
C GLN A 33 7.46 24.45 3.50
N LEU A 34 8.78 24.39 3.70
CA LEU A 34 9.56 25.38 4.44
C LEU A 34 9.05 25.63 5.88
N ARG A 35 8.54 24.59 6.56
CA ARG A 35 8.14 24.61 7.97
C ARG A 35 8.76 23.47 8.76
N HIS A 36 8.85 23.61 10.08
CA HIS A 36 9.31 22.51 10.91
C HIS A 36 8.21 21.45 11.09
N GLY A 37 8.59 20.18 10.98
CA GLY A 37 7.76 19.05 11.37
C GLY A 37 7.61 18.92 12.90
N PRO A 38 7.12 17.78 13.41
CA PRO A 38 7.00 17.55 14.85
C PRO A 38 8.38 17.59 15.54
N MET A 39 8.57 18.54 16.44
CA MET A 39 9.83 18.74 17.20
C MET A 39 9.64 18.70 18.72
N LYS A 40 8.41 18.83 19.22
CA LYS A 40 8.12 19.05 20.67
C LYS A 40 7.96 17.78 21.50
N VAL A 41 7.38 16.72 20.96
CA VAL A 41 7.08 15.49 21.73
C VAL A 41 8.33 14.62 21.84
N GLY A 42 8.96 14.61 23.02
CA GLY A 42 10.24 13.93 23.25
C GLY A 42 11.43 14.64 22.60
N PHE A 43 12.54 13.94 22.40
CA PHE A 43 13.71 14.47 21.68
C PHE A 43 13.40 14.53 20.17
N ILE A 44 13.38 15.72 19.57
CA ILE A 44 13.18 15.96 18.12
C ILE A 44 11.90 15.28 17.58
N GLY A 45 10.86 15.13 18.40
CA GLY A 45 9.59 14.53 17.95
C GLY A 45 9.59 13.00 17.78
N ILE A 46 10.61 12.28 18.23
CA ILE A 46 10.71 10.80 18.06
C ILE A 46 9.54 10.07 18.76
N LEU A 47 9.05 10.61 19.88
CA LEU A 47 7.97 9.99 20.66
C LEU A 47 6.56 10.31 20.14
N GLN A 48 6.44 11.06 19.04
CA GLN A 48 5.15 11.45 18.47
C GLN A 48 4.23 10.26 18.09
N PRO A 49 4.73 9.16 17.48
CA PRO A 49 3.86 8.04 17.08
C PRO A 49 3.23 7.38 18.29
N PHE A 50 4.00 7.24 19.38
CA PHE A 50 3.51 6.66 20.61
C PHE A 50 2.45 7.55 21.28
N SER A 51 2.62 8.87 21.26
CA SER A 51 1.59 9.78 21.79
C SER A 51 0.31 9.76 20.94
N ASP A 52 0.44 9.70 19.61
CA ASP A 52 -0.71 9.65 18.71
C ASP A 52 -1.46 8.31 18.85
N ALA A 53 -0.72 7.20 18.95
CA ALA A 53 -1.28 5.86 19.19
C ALA A 53 -2.03 5.79 20.53
N LEU A 54 -1.40 6.24 21.62
CA LEU A 54 -2.03 6.25 22.95
C LEU A 54 -3.31 7.10 22.94
N LYS A 55 -3.27 8.30 22.34
CA LYS A 55 -4.43 9.17 22.23
C LYS A 55 -5.60 8.47 21.51
N LEU A 56 -5.34 7.83 20.37
CA LEU A 56 -6.39 7.19 19.59
C LEU A 56 -6.95 5.93 20.25
N ILE A 57 -6.12 5.16 20.96
CA ILE A 57 -6.55 3.98 21.72
C ILE A 57 -7.40 4.38 22.94
N THR A 58 -7.06 5.48 23.62
CA THR A 58 -7.87 5.99 24.75
C THR A 58 -9.19 6.64 24.33
N LYS A 59 -9.35 6.97 23.05
CA LYS A 59 -10.58 7.57 22.55
C LYS A 59 -11.68 6.51 22.51
N ALA A 60 -12.88 6.88 22.97
CA ALA A 60 -14.03 6.00 22.95
C ALA A 60 -14.28 5.43 21.54
N LEU A 61 -14.59 4.13 21.49
CA LEU A 61 -15.00 3.46 20.25
C LEU A 61 -16.36 4.02 19.83
N SER A 62 -16.38 4.72 18.69
CA SER A 62 -17.62 5.21 18.08
C SER A 62 -18.17 4.15 17.13
N VAL A 63 -19.15 3.39 17.58
CA VAL A 63 -19.99 2.58 16.68
C VAL A 63 -21.28 3.39 16.45
N PRO A 64 -21.57 3.83 15.22
CA PRO A 64 -22.80 4.55 14.94
C PRO A 64 -24.04 3.70 15.21
N VAL A 65 -25.11 4.32 15.70
CA VAL A 65 -26.39 3.63 15.95
C VAL A 65 -27.04 3.13 14.66
N ASN A 66 -26.73 3.76 13.52
CA ASN A 66 -27.37 3.49 12.24
C ASN A 66 -26.60 2.51 11.33
N THR A 67 -25.62 1.77 11.86
CA THR A 67 -24.89 0.76 11.09
C THR A 67 -25.82 -0.37 10.67
N SER A 68 -25.69 -0.88 9.44
CA SER A 68 -26.50 -2.02 8.97
C SER A 68 -26.22 -3.28 9.78
N HIS A 69 -24.94 -3.53 10.10
CA HIS A 69 -24.50 -4.61 11.00
C HIS A 69 -23.31 -4.16 11.85
N SER A 70 -23.52 -4.09 13.16
CA SER A 70 -22.49 -3.65 14.13
C SER A 70 -21.27 -4.58 14.17
N PHE A 71 -21.47 -5.89 14.08
CA PHE A 71 -20.38 -6.86 14.06
C PHE A 71 -19.53 -6.74 12.79
N GLY A 72 -20.17 -6.62 11.61
CA GLY A 72 -19.49 -6.44 10.33
C GLY A 72 -18.64 -5.16 10.31
N PHE A 73 -19.20 -4.06 10.83
CA PHE A 73 -18.50 -2.79 10.95
C PHE A 73 -17.20 -2.90 11.76
N MET A 74 -17.25 -3.55 12.93
CA MET A 74 -16.04 -3.76 13.73
C MET A 74 -15.04 -4.70 13.05
N LEU A 75 -15.52 -5.73 12.36
CA LEU A 75 -14.68 -6.75 11.73
C LEU A 75 -13.93 -6.23 10.49
N SER A 76 -14.48 -5.28 9.72
CA SER A 76 -13.82 -4.76 8.51
C SER A 76 -12.41 -4.21 8.75
N PRO A 77 -12.17 -3.29 9.72
CA PRO A 77 -10.82 -2.84 10.08
C PRO A 77 -9.87 -3.95 10.49
N PHE A 78 -10.35 -4.95 11.24
CA PHE A 78 -9.52 -6.10 11.62
C PHE A 78 -9.13 -6.94 10.41
N MET A 79 -10.06 -7.17 9.47
CA MET A 79 -9.76 -7.88 8.23
C MET A 79 -8.72 -7.14 7.41
N ALA A 80 -8.86 -5.82 7.23
CA ALA A 80 -7.88 -4.99 6.52
C ALA A 80 -6.48 -5.15 7.12
N PHE A 81 -6.38 -5.05 8.44
CA PHE A 81 -5.10 -5.21 9.14
C PHE A 81 -4.51 -6.61 8.96
N VAL A 82 -5.29 -7.67 9.17
CA VAL A 82 -4.81 -9.06 9.03
C VAL A 82 -4.36 -9.33 7.59
N ILE A 83 -5.14 -8.94 6.58
CA ILE A 83 -4.79 -9.13 5.16
C ILE A 83 -3.47 -8.41 4.83
N SER A 84 -3.29 -7.17 5.31
CA SER A 84 -2.05 -6.42 5.09
C SER A 84 -0.82 -7.10 5.71
N LEU A 85 -0.97 -7.76 6.87
CA LEU A 85 0.08 -8.53 7.51
C LEU A 85 0.38 -9.85 6.78
N MET A 86 -0.65 -10.52 6.24
CA MET A 86 -0.47 -11.78 5.50
C MET A 86 0.42 -11.61 4.26
N GLY A 87 0.45 -10.43 3.63
CA GLY A 87 1.37 -10.13 2.53
C GLY A 87 2.84 -10.34 2.90
N TRP A 88 3.22 -10.11 4.15
CA TRP A 88 4.60 -10.24 4.62
C TRP A 88 5.09 -11.68 4.80
N LEU A 89 4.20 -12.67 4.66
CA LEU A 89 4.61 -14.08 4.60
C LEU A 89 5.48 -14.38 3.37
N LEU A 90 5.43 -13.51 2.34
CA LEU A 90 6.24 -13.58 1.12
C LEU A 90 7.66 -13.06 1.28
N TYR A 91 8.04 -12.64 2.48
CA TYR A 91 9.40 -12.21 2.76
C TYR A 91 10.40 -13.34 2.43
N PRO A 92 11.46 -13.05 1.63
CA PRO A 92 12.40 -14.07 1.18
C PRO A 92 13.07 -14.71 2.40
N GLY A 93 13.04 -16.05 2.47
CA GLY A 93 13.62 -16.82 3.56
C GLY A 93 12.68 -17.20 4.71
N LEU A 94 11.43 -16.73 4.73
CA LEU A 94 10.40 -17.24 5.67
C LEU A 94 9.75 -18.53 5.17
N LEU A 95 8.98 -18.39 4.09
CA LEU A 95 8.22 -19.44 3.44
C LEU A 95 8.57 -19.36 1.95
N SER A 96 9.40 -20.27 1.47
CA SER A 96 9.71 -20.36 0.04
C SER A 96 8.61 -21.17 -0.65
N PHE A 97 7.64 -20.52 -1.27
CA PHE A 97 6.73 -21.19 -2.18
C PHE A 97 7.28 -21.13 -3.60
N SER A 98 7.09 -22.19 -4.39
CA SER A 98 7.39 -22.14 -5.82
C SER A 98 6.51 -21.13 -6.57
N THR A 99 5.40 -20.70 -5.96
CA THR A 99 4.38 -19.81 -6.52
C THR A 99 4.17 -18.54 -5.70
N ASP A 100 5.22 -18.01 -5.06
CA ASP A 100 5.18 -16.79 -4.22
C ASP A 100 4.44 -15.61 -4.89
N ILE A 101 4.59 -15.49 -6.20
CA ILE A 101 4.07 -14.37 -6.99
C ILE A 101 2.56 -14.49 -7.18
N LEU A 102 2.05 -15.71 -7.33
CA LEU A 102 0.60 -15.94 -7.37
C LEU A 102 -0.02 -15.64 -6.01
N TRP A 103 0.64 -16.03 -4.93
CA TRP A 103 0.22 -15.66 -3.57
C TRP A 103 0.18 -14.16 -3.37
N MET A 104 1.16 -13.41 -3.90
CA MET A 104 1.15 -11.95 -3.88
C MET A 104 -0.10 -11.38 -4.56
N PHE A 105 -0.45 -11.85 -5.77
CA PHE A 105 -1.66 -11.40 -6.45
C PHE A 105 -2.94 -11.76 -5.70
N CYS A 106 -2.99 -12.94 -5.07
CA CYS A 106 -4.12 -13.30 -4.21
C CYS A 106 -4.26 -12.30 -3.04
N PHE A 107 -3.18 -11.90 -2.38
CA PHE A 107 -3.28 -10.93 -1.30
C PHE A 107 -3.69 -9.53 -1.79
N LEU A 108 -3.16 -9.09 -2.93
CA LEU A 108 -3.54 -7.81 -3.55
C LEU A 108 -5.01 -7.78 -3.97
N SER A 109 -5.58 -8.87 -4.51
CA SER A 109 -7.02 -8.88 -4.82
C SER A 109 -7.91 -8.80 -3.58
N VAL A 110 -7.44 -9.34 -2.45
CA VAL A 110 -8.24 -9.47 -1.23
C VAL A 110 -8.31 -8.16 -0.42
N THR A 111 -7.35 -7.24 -0.57
CA THR A 111 -7.33 -5.93 0.12
C THR A 111 -8.53 -5.04 -0.22
N ALA A 112 -9.14 -5.23 -1.39
CA ALA A 112 -10.33 -4.47 -1.81
C ALA A 112 -11.58 -4.79 -0.98
N TYR A 113 -11.73 -6.01 -0.47
CA TYR A 113 -12.94 -6.43 0.26
C TYR A 113 -13.15 -5.72 1.60
N PRO A 114 -12.13 -5.62 2.50
CA PRO A 114 -12.28 -4.85 3.73
C PRO A 114 -12.71 -3.41 3.50
N VAL A 115 -12.18 -2.76 2.46
CA VAL A 115 -12.54 -1.38 2.11
C VAL A 115 -14.02 -1.31 1.67
N LEU A 116 -14.48 -2.24 0.84
CA LEU A 116 -15.89 -2.31 0.44
C LEU A 116 -16.83 -2.54 1.62
N PHE A 117 -16.49 -3.50 2.50
CA PHE A 117 -17.28 -3.81 3.68
C PHE A 117 -17.34 -2.63 4.65
N SER A 118 -16.22 -1.92 4.83
CA SER A 118 -16.15 -0.79 5.74
C SER A 118 -17.15 0.32 5.37
N GLY A 119 -17.28 0.62 4.07
CA GLY A 119 -18.26 1.59 3.58
C GLY A 119 -19.69 1.05 3.52
N TRP A 120 -19.89 -0.24 3.26
CA TRP A 120 -21.24 -0.80 3.23
C TRP A 120 -21.90 -0.88 4.62
N PHE A 121 -21.13 -1.28 5.65
CA PHE A 121 -21.63 -1.43 7.02
C PHE A 121 -21.89 -0.09 7.74
N SER A 122 -21.18 0.97 7.34
CA SER A 122 -21.36 2.33 7.86
C SER A 122 -22.79 2.88 7.62
N ASN A 123 -23.42 2.48 6.51
CA ASN A 123 -24.78 2.89 6.14
C ASN A 123 -25.00 4.40 5.91
N SER A 124 -23.94 5.22 5.86
CA SER A 124 -24.03 6.56 5.25
C SER A 124 -23.91 6.47 3.72
N LYS A 125 -24.72 7.28 3.03
CA LYS A 125 -24.70 7.35 1.56
C LYS A 125 -23.32 7.79 1.04
N TYR A 126 -22.66 8.69 1.76
CA TYR A 126 -21.33 9.19 1.39
C TYR A 126 -20.25 8.12 1.53
N ALA A 127 -20.17 7.41 2.66
CA ALA A 127 -19.16 6.38 2.84
C ALA A 127 -19.31 5.22 1.86
N ARG A 128 -20.55 4.86 1.49
CA ARG A 128 -20.82 3.84 0.47
C ARG A 128 -20.36 4.25 -0.92
N ILE A 129 -20.53 5.51 -1.31
CA ILE A 129 -20.04 6.02 -2.60
C ILE A 129 -18.50 6.14 -2.59
N GLY A 130 -17.93 6.57 -1.46
CA GLY A 130 -16.48 6.64 -1.28
C GLY A 130 -15.83 5.25 -1.41
N SER A 131 -16.38 4.25 -0.73
CA SER A 131 -15.85 2.88 -0.76
C SER A 131 -15.94 2.27 -2.16
N THR A 132 -17.08 2.40 -2.86
CA THR A 132 -17.22 1.83 -4.21
C THR A 132 -16.25 2.46 -5.21
N ARG A 133 -15.96 3.76 -5.08
CA ARG A 133 -14.98 4.44 -5.94
C ARG A 133 -13.54 4.02 -5.64
N SER A 134 -13.17 3.89 -4.37
CA SER A 134 -11.84 3.38 -3.99
C SER A 134 -11.61 1.95 -4.48
N VAL A 135 -12.63 1.09 -4.37
CA VAL A 135 -12.56 -0.30 -4.83
C VAL A 135 -12.50 -0.38 -6.35
N ALA A 136 -13.29 0.42 -7.07
CA ALA A 136 -13.23 0.48 -8.53
C ALA A 136 -11.84 0.91 -9.03
N LEU A 137 -11.21 1.86 -8.33
CA LEU A 137 -9.85 2.31 -8.63
C LEU A 137 -8.83 1.20 -8.36
N GLY A 138 -8.83 0.56 -7.19
CA GLY A 138 -7.93 -0.57 -6.88
C GLY A 138 -8.01 -1.69 -7.93
N ILE A 139 -9.21 -2.19 -8.20
CA ILE A 139 -9.43 -3.27 -9.19
C ILE A 139 -8.94 -2.87 -10.59
N SER A 140 -9.17 -1.62 -11.01
CA SER A 140 -8.74 -1.17 -12.33
C SER A 140 -7.22 -1.09 -12.49
N TYR A 141 -6.48 -0.84 -11.41
CA TYR A 141 -5.01 -0.75 -11.41
C TYR A 141 -4.33 -2.07 -11.05
N GLU A 142 -5.06 -3.04 -10.50
CA GLU A 142 -4.59 -4.41 -10.30
C GLU A 142 -4.23 -5.08 -11.65
N ILE A 143 -5.00 -4.83 -12.70
CA ILE A 143 -4.76 -5.38 -14.04
C ILE A 143 -3.40 -4.93 -14.61
N PRO A 144 -3.09 -3.63 -14.78
CA PRO A 144 -1.77 -3.22 -15.28
C PRO A 144 -0.63 -3.57 -14.30
N LEU A 145 -0.88 -3.64 -12.99
CA LEU A 145 0.11 -4.10 -12.02
C LEU A 145 0.47 -5.58 -12.23
N THR A 146 -0.53 -6.45 -12.39
CA THR A 146 -0.31 -7.88 -12.62
C THR A 146 0.43 -8.13 -13.92
N PHE A 147 0.03 -7.46 -15.00
CA PHE A 147 0.71 -7.50 -16.29
C PHE A 147 2.17 -7.03 -16.18
N SER A 148 2.42 -5.90 -15.54
CA SER A 148 3.78 -5.36 -15.45
C SER A 148 4.72 -6.23 -14.61
N ILE A 149 4.26 -6.78 -13.50
CA ILE A 149 5.05 -7.73 -12.70
C ILE A 149 5.27 -9.02 -13.49
N PHE A 150 4.25 -9.57 -14.15
CA PHE A 150 4.41 -10.73 -15.01
C PHE A 150 5.45 -10.50 -16.11
N GLY A 151 5.43 -9.33 -16.75
CA GLY A 151 6.41 -8.94 -17.79
C GLY A 151 7.86 -8.91 -17.31
N MET A 152 8.11 -8.56 -16.05
CA MET A 152 9.46 -8.61 -15.46
C MET A 152 9.89 -10.05 -15.18
N LEU A 153 8.95 -10.89 -14.76
CA LEU A 153 9.23 -12.28 -14.41
C LEU A 153 9.47 -13.15 -15.63
N LEU A 154 8.95 -12.78 -16.80
CA LEU A 154 9.24 -13.49 -18.04
C LEU A 154 10.74 -13.58 -18.34
N VAL A 155 11.55 -12.62 -17.86
CA VAL A 155 13.01 -12.64 -18.06
C VAL A 155 13.69 -13.73 -17.21
N VAL A 156 13.07 -14.15 -16.11
CA VAL A 156 13.58 -15.21 -15.24
C VAL A 156 12.82 -16.51 -15.51
N ASN A 157 13.54 -17.64 -15.60
CA ASN A 157 12.93 -18.91 -16.01
C ASN A 157 11.94 -19.49 -14.99
N ASN A 158 11.99 -19.09 -13.71
CA ASN A 158 11.14 -19.60 -12.64
C ASN A 158 10.38 -18.47 -11.90
N PRO A 159 9.05 -18.59 -11.70
CA PRO A 159 8.19 -17.54 -11.17
C PRO A 159 8.18 -17.46 -9.63
N SER A 160 9.34 -17.46 -9.00
CA SER A 160 9.49 -17.27 -7.55
C SER A 160 10.30 -15.99 -7.27
N LEU A 161 9.94 -15.25 -6.23
CA LEU A 161 10.66 -14.03 -5.84
C LEU A 161 12.12 -14.32 -5.48
N ASN A 162 12.38 -15.44 -4.79
CA ASN A 162 13.75 -15.82 -4.43
C ASN A 162 14.64 -16.05 -5.66
N ASN A 163 14.16 -16.80 -6.66
CA ASN A 163 14.91 -16.98 -7.91
C ASN A 163 15.10 -15.67 -8.67
N TYR A 164 14.18 -14.71 -8.55
CA TYR A 164 14.36 -13.39 -9.15
C TYR A 164 15.51 -12.62 -8.47
N ILE A 165 15.58 -12.68 -7.13
CA ILE A 165 16.65 -12.05 -6.34
C ILE A 165 18.00 -12.71 -6.65
N GLU A 166 18.06 -14.04 -6.75
CA GLU A 166 19.30 -14.78 -7.04
C GLU A 166 19.83 -14.53 -8.46
N ASN A 167 18.95 -14.39 -9.44
CA ASN A 167 19.34 -14.14 -10.84
C ASN A 167 19.42 -12.64 -11.16
N PHE A 168 19.37 -11.79 -10.14
CA PHE A 168 19.37 -10.36 -10.37
C PHE A 168 20.71 -9.93 -10.99
N SER A 169 20.61 -9.11 -12.03
CA SER A 169 21.74 -8.36 -12.56
C SER A 169 21.28 -6.92 -12.78
N TRP A 170 22.19 -5.97 -12.59
CA TRP A 170 21.93 -4.54 -12.79
C TRP A 170 21.41 -4.18 -14.20
N PHE A 171 21.59 -5.08 -15.18
CA PHE A 171 21.05 -4.92 -16.53
C PHE A 171 19.54 -5.16 -16.60
N LEU A 172 18.97 -6.03 -15.76
CA LEU A 172 17.53 -6.35 -15.77
C LEU A 172 16.63 -5.14 -15.52
N PRO A 173 16.86 -4.31 -14.48
CA PRO A 173 16.11 -3.06 -14.26
C PRO A 173 16.18 -2.09 -15.43
N ILE A 174 17.34 -2.00 -16.08
CA ILE A 174 17.58 -1.04 -17.16
C ILE A 174 16.76 -1.44 -18.39
N CYS A 175 16.76 -2.72 -18.74
CA CYS A 175 15.91 -3.25 -19.82
C CYS A 175 14.42 -3.11 -19.50
N CYS A 176 14.02 -3.35 -18.25
CA CYS A 176 12.62 -3.35 -17.84
C CYS A 176 12.15 -2.00 -17.27
N PHE A 177 12.84 -0.89 -17.55
CA PHE A 177 12.55 0.40 -16.91
C PHE A 177 11.11 0.90 -17.18
N GLY A 178 10.54 0.64 -18.36
CA GLY A 178 9.15 0.98 -18.65
C GLY A 178 8.15 0.24 -17.76
N LEU A 179 8.40 -1.04 -17.50
CA LEU A 179 7.60 -1.85 -16.58
C LEU A 179 7.80 -1.39 -15.13
N LEU A 180 9.00 -0.95 -14.75
CA LEU A 180 9.29 -0.41 -13.42
C LEU A 180 8.36 0.75 -13.09
N LEU A 181 8.29 1.72 -13.99
CA LEU A 181 7.43 2.88 -13.80
C LEU A 181 5.96 2.49 -13.65
N LEU A 182 5.50 1.52 -14.45
CA LEU A 182 4.15 0.97 -14.32
C LEU A 182 3.90 0.32 -12.97
N VAL A 183 4.84 -0.47 -12.45
CA VAL A 183 4.74 -1.10 -11.14
C VAL A 183 4.70 -0.07 -10.02
N VAL A 184 5.56 0.96 -10.08
CA VAL A 184 5.56 2.06 -9.12
C VAL A 184 4.22 2.80 -9.13
N ILE A 185 3.70 3.16 -10.31
CA ILE A 185 2.40 3.82 -10.44
C ILE A 185 1.27 2.91 -9.93
N GLY A 186 1.26 1.64 -10.31
CA GLY A 186 0.26 0.67 -9.88
C GLY A 186 0.21 0.53 -8.36
N PHE A 187 1.37 0.39 -7.71
CA PHE A 187 1.44 0.29 -6.25
C PHE A 187 1.11 1.61 -5.53
N MET A 188 1.43 2.78 -6.10
CA MET A 188 0.99 4.06 -5.51
C MET A 188 -0.54 4.21 -5.51
N VAL A 189 -1.19 3.69 -6.55
CA VAL A 189 -2.65 3.71 -6.68
C VAL A 189 -3.29 2.68 -5.75
N GLU A 190 -2.76 1.47 -5.69
CA GLU A 190 -3.29 0.40 -4.82
C GLU A 190 -3.19 0.75 -3.33
N THR A 191 -2.13 1.45 -2.93
CA THR A 191 -1.97 1.94 -1.56
C THR A 191 -2.78 3.20 -1.26
N ALA A 192 -3.61 3.65 -2.21
CA ALA A 192 -4.48 4.82 -2.12
C ALA A 192 -3.75 6.07 -1.60
N ARG A 193 -2.54 6.35 -2.09
CA ARG A 193 -1.75 7.53 -1.68
C ARG A 193 -1.84 8.67 -2.67
N THR A 194 -1.77 9.90 -2.16
CA THR A 194 -1.74 11.13 -2.95
C THR A 194 -0.57 11.08 -3.94
N PRO A 195 -0.76 11.39 -5.24
CA PRO A 195 -1.89 12.12 -5.86
C PRO A 195 -3.13 11.29 -6.25
N PHE A 196 -3.08 9.96 -6.07
CA PHE A 196 -4.14 9.02 -6.49
C PHE A 196 -5.22 8.78 -5.43
N ASP A 197 -5.06 9.39 -4.27
CA ASP A 197 -5.96 9.30 -3.12
C ASP A 197 -7.20 10.19 -3.27
N LEU A 198 -8.18 9.69 -4.02
CA LEU A 198 -9.45 10.38 -4.26
C LEU A 198 -10.50 10.14 -3.18
N SER A 199 -10.48 8.96 -2.55
CA SER A 199 -11.36 8.65 -1.43
C SER A 199 -11.11 9.56 -0.24
N GLU A 200 -9.87 10.01 -0.01
CA GLU A 200 -9.53 11.00 1.02
C GLU A 200 -9.56 12.45 0.49
N ALA A 201 -9.81 12.69 -0.81
CA ALA A 201 -9.77 14.04 -1.40
C ALA A 201 -11.14 14.70 -1.61
N GLU A 202 -12.19 13.94 -1.90
CA GLU A 202 -13.57 14.45 -1.77
C GLU A 202 -13.98 14.66 -0.28
N SER A 203 -12.98 14.49 0.59
CA SER A 203 -13.05 14.32 2.02
C SER A 203 -12.66 15.55 2.83
N GLU A 204 -12.30 16.64 2.15
CA GLU A 204 -12.20 17.97 2.77
C GLU A 204 -13.56 18.44 3.33
N LEU A 205 -14.66 17.73 3.03
CA LEU A 205 -15.92 17.80 3.76
C LEU A 205 -16.21 16.55 4.63
N VAL A 206 -15.87 15.32 4.20
CA VAL A 206 -16.13 14.08 4.97
C VAL A 206 -15.19 12.92 4.53
N SER A 207 -14.38 12.34 5.44
CA SER A 207 -13.31 11.33 5.20
C SER A 207 -13.73 9.98 4.54
N GLY A 208 -14.11 9.97 3.26
CA GLY A 208 -14.17 8.79 2.39
C GLY A 208 -15.01 7.63 2.92
N TYR A 209 -14.42 6.44 3.00
CA TYR A 209 -15.01 5.25 3.63
C TYR A 209 -14.71 5.17 5.15
N ASN A 210 -13.80 6.02 5.65
CA ASN A 210 -13.32 6.05 7.03
C ASN A 210 -14.13 6.98 7.96
N VAL A 211 -15.15 7.67 7.44
CA VAL A 211 -15.94 8.72 8.12
C VAL A 211 -16.44 8.33 9.50
N GLU A 212 -16.99 7.13 9.59
CA GLU A 212 -17.71 6.69 10.77
C GLU A 212 -16.81 5.97 11.78
N TYR A 213 -15.60 5.63 11.36
CA TYR A 213 -14.62 4.97 12.22
C TYR A 213 -13.94 5.99 13.12
N GLY A 214 -13.97 5.73 14.42
CA GLY A 214 -13.27 6.55 15.41
C GLY A 214 -12.36 5.72 16.31
N GLY A 215 -11.43 6.41 16.97
CA GLY A 215 -10.53 5.83 17.97
C GLY A 215 -9.73 4.65 17.43
N GLY A 216 -9.79 3.52 18.14
CA GLY A 216 -9.03 2.30 17.80
C GLY A 216 -9.38 1.69 16.43
N LEU A 217 -10.65 1.69 16.01
CA LEU A 217 -11.03 1.09 14.71
C LEU A 217 -10.45 1.90 13.53
N TYR A 218 -10.42 3.23 13.67
CA TYR A 218 -9.73 4.10 12.73
C TYR A 218 -8.23 3.75 12.67
N THR A 219 -7.57 3.59 13.82
CA THR A 219 -6.13 3.27 13.85
C THR A 219 -5.77 2.00 13.08
N LEU A 220 -6.62 0.97 13.13
CA LEU A 220 -6.41 -0.28 12.40
C LEU A 220 -6.46 -0.08 10.89
N LEU A 221 -7.37 0.75 10.39
CA LEU A 221 -7.44 1.09 8.97
C LEU A 221 -6.17 1.84 8.52
N PHE A 222 -5.75 2.90 9.22
CA PHE A 222 -4.50 3.61 8.87
C PHE A 222 -3.31 2.68 8.88
N LEU A 223 -3.20 1.88 9.93
CA LEU A 223 -2.07 0.99 10.09
C LEU A 223 -2.06 -0.07 8.97
N SER A 224 -3.22 -0.58 8.55
CA SER A 224 -3.31 -1.49 7.40
C SER A 224 -2.84 -0.85 6.09
N GLU A 225 -3.21 0.40 5.81
CA GLU A 225 -2.76 1.12 4.61
C GLU A 225 -1.25 1.36 4.62
N TYR A 226 -0.67 1.71 5.77
CA TYR A 226 0.78 1.88 5.88
C TYR A 226 1.53 0.55 5.80
N VAL A 227 1.00 -0.53 6.37
CA VAL A 227 1.60 -1.88 6.21
C VAL A 227 1.61 -2.28 4.73
N ALA A 228 0.52 -2.04 3.99
CA ALA A 228 0.45 -2.27 2.55
C ALA A 228 1.44 -1.38 1.76
N MET A 229 1.65 -0.13 2.19
CA MET A 229 2.68 0.75 1.62
C MET A 229 4.08 0.14 1.74
N PHE A 230 4.47 -0.29 2.94
CA PHE A 230 5.76 -0.93 3.13
C PHE A 230 5.88 -2.23 2.33
N PHE A 231 4.79 -3.00 2.19
CA PHE A 231 4.75 -4.19 1.36
C PHE A 231 5.02 -3.87 -0.12
N SER A 232 4.42 -2.81 -0.66
CA SER A 232 4.72 -2.38 -2.04
C SER A 232 6.19 -1.96 -2.23
N GLY A 233 6.77 -1.27 -1.24
CA GLY A 233 8.20 -0.94 -1.24
C GLY A 233 9.09 -2.18 -1.18
N PHE A 234 8.69 -3.19 -0.42
CA PHE A 234 9.34 -4.50 -0.39
C PHE A 234 9.33 -5.17 -1.76
N VAL A 235 8.18 -5.28 -2.42
CA VAL A 235 8.09 -5.89 -3.77
C VAL A 235 8.96 -5.14 -4.78
N ILE A 236 8.93 -3.81 -4.77
CA ILE A 236 9.78 -2.98 -5.64
C ILE A 236 11.26 -3.20 -5.34
N SER A 237 11.64 -3.32 -4.06
CA SER A 237 13.04 -3.59 -3.69
C SER A 237 13.52 -4.98 -4.16
N CYS A 238 12.66 -6.00 -4.13
CA CYS A 238 12.95 -7.32 -4.66
C CYS A 238 13.12 -7.28 -6.19
N LEU A 239 12.27 -6.53 -6.88
CA LEU A 239 12.29 -6.43 -8.34
C LEU A 239 13.45 -5.57 -8.88
N PHE A 240 13.98 -4.61 -8.10
CA PHE A 240 14.91 -3.60 -8.64
C PHE A 240 16.23 -3.43 -7.93
N MET A 241 16.38 -3.91 -6.70
CA MET A 241 17.53 -3.57 -5.87
C MET A 241 18.06 -4.78 -5.12
N GLU A 242 17.91 -6.00 -5.65
CA GLU A 242 18.43 -7.23 -5.01
C GLU A 242 17.94 -7.41 -3.56
N PHE A 243 16.72 -6.96 -3.24
CA PHE A 243 16.20 -6.96 -1.86
C PHE A 243 17.05 -6.11 -0.88
N ASN A 244 17.71 -5.06 -1.37
CA ASN A 244 18.39 -4.11 -0.49
C ASN A 244 17.36 -3.31 0.34
N PRO A 245 17.53 -3.23 1.68
CA PRO A 245 16.60 -2.49 2.55
C PRO A 245 16.56 -0.98 2.20
N LEU A 246 17.63 -0.46 1.60
CA LEU A 246 17.66 0.89 1.05
C LEU A 246 16.58 1.12 -0.01
N GLY A 247 16.23 0.10 -0.80
CA GLY A 247 15.18 0.20 -1.81
C GLY A 247 13.81 0.53 -1.20
N ILE A 248 13.48 -0.10 -0.06
CA ILE A 248 12.25 0.19 0.69
C ILE A 248 12.25 1.63 1.18
N ILE A 249 13.37 2.08 1.77
CA ILE A 249 13.50 3.46 2.28
C ILE A 249 13.39 4.49 1.16
N ILE A 250 14.04 4.23 0.01
CA ILE A 250 13.98 5.11 -1.17
C ILE A 250 12.55 5.19 -1.69
N TYR A 251 11.85 4.06 -1.82
CA TYR A 251 10.47 4.05 -2.30
C TYR A 251 9.52 4.81 -1.36
N VAL A 252 9.63 4.55 -0.06
CA VAL A 252 8.82 5.22 0.96
C VAL A 252 9.14 6.73 1.02
N PHE A 253 10.40 7.12 0.82
CA PHE A 253 10.78 8.52 0.65
C PHE A 253 10.20 9.14 -0.62
N LEU A 254 10.23 8.41 -1.74
CA LEU A 254 9.63 8.85 -3.01
C LEU A 254 8.13 9.12 -2.85
N ILE A 255 7.38 8.26 -2.15
CA ILE A 255 5.96 8.49 -1.86
C ILE A 255 5.76 9.83 -1.12
N ALA A 256 6.56 10.09 -0.08
CA ALA A 256 6.44 11.33 0.69
C ALA A 256 6.74 12.58 -0.15
N VAL A 257 7.72 12.52 -1.06
CA VAL A 257 8.04 13.61 -1.98
C VAL A 257 6.96 13.80 -3.06
N VAL A 258 6.46 12.70 -3.61
CA VAL A 258 5.37 12.71 -4.61
C VAL A 258 4.10 13.33 -4.02
N ARG A 259 3.76 12.98 -2.78
CA ARG A 259 2.67 13.61 -2.02
C ARG A 259 2.83 15.13 -1.87
N ALA A 260 4.06 15.60 -1.68
CA ALA A 260 4.33 17.02 -1.46
C ALA A 260 4.32 17.86 -2.75
N SER A 261 4.60 17.22 -3.89
CA SER A 261 4.92 17.90 -5.16
C SER A 261 3.77 17.88 -6.17
N LEU A 262 2.98 16.79 -6.21
CA LEU A 262 1.97 16.61 -7.25
C LEU A 262 0.57 17.01 -6.78
N PRO A 263 -0.22 17.68 -7.64
CA PRO A 263 -1.63 17.91 -7.38
C PRO A 263 -2.42 16.60 -7.52
N ARG A 264 -3.56 16.54 -6.83
CA ARG A 264 -4.48 15.41 -6.94
C ARG A 264 -5.14 15.35 -8.32
N ILE A 265 -5.42 14.14 -8.79
CA ILE A 265 -6.03 13.90 -10.12
C ILE A 265 -7.48 13.47 -9.94
N ARG A 266 -8.40 14.01 -10.74
CA ARG A 266 -9.84 13.66 -10.72
C ARG A 266 -10.07 12.20 -11.12
N PHE A 267 -11.07 11.57 -10.51
CA PHE A 267 -11.45 10.16 -10.73
C PHE A 267 -11.59 9.77 -12.20
N ASP A 268 -12.33 10.55 -13.00
CA ASP A 268 -12.54 10.26 -14.42
C ASP A 268 -11.22 10.17 -15.20
N LYS A 269 -10.25 11.03 -14.86
CA LYS A 269 -8.92 11.03 -15.48
C LYS A 269 -8.08 9.84 -15.03
N LEU A 270 -8.19 9.42 -13.77
CA LEU A 270 -7.50 8.22 -13.29
C LEU A 270 -8.05 6.95 -13.92
N MET A 271 -9.37 6.85 -14.09
CA MET A 271 -9.98 5.73 -14.81
C MET A 271 -9.53 5.72 -16.27
N PHE A 272 -9.48 6.88 -16.93
CA PHE A 272 -8.96 6.98 -18.29
C PHE A 272 -7.50 6.54 -18.40
N ILE A 273 -6.62 7.00 -17.49
CA ILE A 273 -5.20 6.60 -17.48
C ILE A 273 -5.08 5.09 -17.27
N GLY A 274 -5.80 4.51 -16.32
CA GLY A 274 -5.77 3.07 -16.06
C GLY A 274 -6.16 2.25 -17.28
N TRP A 275 -7.37 2.47 -17.80
CA TRP A 275 -7.94 1.65 -18.86
C TRP A 275 -7.35 1.91 -20.25
N VAL A 276 -7.13 3.17 -20.61
CA VAL A 276 -6.77 3.56 -21.97
C VAL A 276 -5.26 3.65 -22.15
N VAL A 277 -4.51 4.03 -21.11
CA VAL A 277 -3.06 4.25 -21.23
C VAL A 277 -2.26 3.10 -20.63
N LEU A 278 -2.48 2.75 -19.37
CA LEU A 278 -1.62 1.79 -18.66
C LEU A 278 -1.78 0.36 -19.16
N ILE A 279 -3.00 -0.09 -19.47
CA ILE A 279 -3.22 -1.45 -19.99
C ILE A 279 -2.49 -1.65 -21.33
N PRO A 280 -2.70 -0.83 -22.39
CA PRO A 280 -1.97 -1.00 -23.64
C PRO A 280 -0.45 -0.87 -23.48
N LEU A 281 0.02 0.06 -22.63
CA LEU A 281 1.44 0.25 -22.36
C LEU A 281 2.05 -0.99 -21.69
N SER A 282 1.36 -1.59 -20.72
CA SER A 282 1.81 -2.81 -20.04
C SER A 282 1.94 -3.98 -21.00
N LEU A 283 0.96 -4.18 -21.89
CA LEU A 283 1.01 -5.23 -22.91
C LEU A 283 2.12 -5.01 -23.93
N PHE A 284 2.36 -3.76 -24.33
CA PHE A 284 3.46 -3.41 -25.25
C PHE A 284 4.83 -3.73 -24.64
N PHE A 285 5.06 -3.42 -23.36
CA PHE A 285 6.33 -3.75 -22.73
C PHE A 285 6.50 -5.26 -22.47
N ILE A 286 5.41 -5.98 -22.17
CA ILE A 286 5.45 -7.44 -22.04
C ILE A 286 5.84 -8.09 -23.36
N SER A 287 5.29 -7.63 -24.49
CA SER A 287 5.62 -8.20 -25.79
C SER A 287 7.09 -7.98 -26.13
N ILE A 288 7.63 -6.79 -25.86
CA ILE A 288 9.07 -6.51 -26.00
C ILE A 288 9.90 -7.48 -25.15
N ASN A 289 9.58 -7.63 -23.87
CA ASN A 289 10.33 -8.53 -22.99
C ASN A 289 10.23 -10.00 -23.42
N ALA A 290 9.08 -10.41 -23.96
CA ALA A 290 8.90 -11.75 -24.49
C ALA A 290 9.75 -12.01 -25.74
N PHE A 291 10.01 -11.00 -26.59
CA PHE A 291 10.91 -11.11 -27.73
C PHE A 291 12.40 -11.09 -27.34
N MET A 292 12.74 -10.48 -26.21
CA MET A 292 14.12 -10.36 -25.73
C MET A 292 14.62 -11.62 -24.98
N ARG A 293 13.71 -12.52 -24.62
CA ARG A 293 14.02 -13.83 -24.02
C ARG A 293 14.36 -14.84 -25.12
#